data_AF-A0A954B581-F1
#
_entry.id   AF-A0A954B581-F1
#
_cell.length_a   1.000
_cell.length_b   1.000
_cell.length_c   1.000
_cell.angle_alpha   90.00
_cell.angle_beta   90.00
_cell.angle_gamma   90.00
#
_symmetry.space_group_name_H-M   'P 1'
#
loop_
_entity.id
_entity.type
_entity.pdbx_description
1 polymer ?
#
loop_
_entity_poly.entity_id
_entity_poly.type
_entity_poly.pdbx_seq_one_letter_code
_entity_poly.pdbx_strand_id
1 'polypeptide(L)'
;MSRRLERSVKFARPGSYILNMIIFLMIVGAVIYYLSPWSPQPTTLLVDSFNANRALNGLILAVLAIGVIYHLRQAGIVSPAVRWVEAFRETVDPRRARLPRAPGLISAMAKILLDADERGGRLSPETTRSILDSIGTRMDEGREMGRYIGNVLVFLGLLGTFWGLLHTVNAVADTINGLTTTGEAEDAVAQLIANLSAPLSGMGTAFSSSLFGLGGSLIVGFLDLQASQAQGRFYTDLEDWLAGMTETRAIARSDGANLAADGYDGADLAHAFASLEAALAANTETAIKAQSGQMAELKDEIRALNRTIIRAGGKE
;
A
#
# COMPACT_ATOMS: atom_id res chain seq x y z
N MET A 1 23.55 -15.51 -31.06
CA MET A 1 22.26 -15.17 -31.71
C MET A 1 21.03 -15.65 -30.90
N SER A 2 21.18 -15.96 -29.60
CA SER A 2 20.20 -16.76 -28.82
C SER A 2 19.39 -16.02 -27.74
N ARG A 3 19.52 -14.69 -27.55
CA ARG A 3 18.69 -13.93 -26.57
C ARG A 3 17.35 -13.39 -27.13
N ARG A 4 16.91 -13.83 -28.31
CA ARG A 4 15.72 -13.22 -28.96
C ARG A 4 14.38 -13.69 -28.37
N LEU A 5 14.34 -14.78 -27.60
CA LEU A 5 13.10 -15.33 -27.03
C LEU A 5 12.78 -14.85 -25.60
N GLU A 6 13.73 -14.24 -24.87
CA GLU A 6 13.51 -13.64 -23.53
C GLU A 6 12.69 -12.31 -23.56
N ARG A 7 12.10 -11.95 -24.70
CA ARG A 7 11.68 -10.58 -25.02
C ARG A 7 10.17 -10.32 -25.00
N SER A 8 9.33 -11.28 -24.59
CA SER A 8 7.88 -11.18 -24.79
C SER A 8 7.13 -10.37 -23.72
N VAL A 9 7.66 -10.21 -22.51
CA VAL A 9 6.97 -9.44 -21.46
C VAL A 9 7.18 -7.94 -21.69
N LYS A 10 6.10 -7.26 -22.10
CA LYS A 10 6.04 -5.80 -22.19
C LYS A 10 5.50 -5.27 -20.86
N PHE A 11 6.36 -4.62 -20.08
CA PHE A 11 5.93 -3.91 -18.89
C PHE A 11 4.91 -2.83 -19.27
N ALA A 12 3.74 -2.87 -18.66
CA ALA A 12 2.72 -1.87 -18.91
C ALA A 12 3.20 -0.51 -18.39
N ARG A 13 3.17 0.53 -19.23
CA ARG A 13 3.58 1.87 -18.79
C ARG A 13 2.61 2.38 -17.74
N PRO A 14 3.04 2.66 -16.50
CA PRO A 14 2.16 3.10 -15.41
C PRO A 14 1.62 4.54 -15.60
N GLY A 15 1.98 5.22 -16.70
CA GLY A 15 1.59 6.60 -16.97
C GLY A 15 0.09 6.81 -17.11
N SER A 16 -0.68 5.81 -17.53
CA SER A 16 -2.14 5.90 -17.58
C SER A 16 -2.77 6.05 -16.19
N TYR A 17 -2.24 5.37 -15.17
CA TYR A 17 -2.77 5.47 -13.80
C TYR A 17 -2.51 6.85 -13.21
N ILE A 18 -1.30 7.40 -13.40
CA ILE A 18 -0.95 8.76 -12.96
C ILE A 18 -1.81 9.80 -13.68
N LEU A 19 -2.03 9.63 -14.99
CA LEU A 19 -2.90 10.52 -15.76
C LEU A 19 -4.33 10.51 -15.21
N ASN A 20 -4.90 9.33 -14.95
CA ASN A 20 -6.24 9.20 -14.37
C ASN A 20 -6.33 9.87 -12.98
N MET A 21 -5.29 9.74 -12.14
CA MET A 21 -5.21 10.42 -10.85
C MET A 21 -5.21 11.95 -11.02
N ILE A 22 -4.42 12.47 -11.96
CA ILE A 22 -4.36 13.92 -12.24
C ILE A 22 -5.70 14.40 -12.79
N ILE A 23 -6.32 13.69 -13.73
CA ILE A 23 -7.64 14.04 -14.28
C ILE A 23 -8.69 14.07 -13.17
N PHE A 24 -8.71 13.05 -12.30
CA PHE A 24 -9.62 13.01 -11.16
C PHE A 24 -9.40 14.20 -10.21
N LEU A 25 -8.15 14.51 -9.86
CA LEU A 25 -7.83 15.68 -9.03
C LEU A 25 -8.22 17.00 -9.69
N MET A 26 -8.09 17.11 -11.01
CA MET A 26 -8.55 18.28 -11.77
C MET A 26 -10.08 18.41 -11.72
N ILE A 27 -10.82 17.30 -11.83
CA ILE A 27 -12.28 17.30 -11.71
C ILE A 27 -12.70 17.74 -10.30
N VAL A 28 -12.09 17.15 -9.26
CA VAL A 28 -12.34 17.54 -7.86
C VAL A 28 -11.98 19.01 -7.63
N GLY A 29 -10.85 19.47 -8.16
CA GLY A 29 -10.43 20.86 -8.12
C GLY A 29 -11.41 21.80 -8.83
N ALA A 30 -11.97 21.40 -9.96
CA ALA A 30 -13.00 22.16 -10.68
C ALA A 30 -14.31 22.26 -9.87
N VAL A 31 -14.71 21.19 -9.19
CA VAL A 31 -15.86 21.20 -8.27
C VAL A 31 -15.62 22.16 -7.11
N ILE A 32 -14.44 22.09 -6.46
CA ILE A 32 -14.06 23.01 -5.38
C ILE A 32 -14.00 24.46 -5.89
N TYR A 33 -13.48 24.69 -7.09
CA TYR A 33 -13.44 26.01 -7.71
C TYR A 33 -14.85 26.57 -7.97
N TYR A 34 -15.78 25.75 -8.47
CA TYR A 34 -17.16 26.16 -8.71
C TYR A 34 -17.93 26.47 -7.43
N LEU A 35 -17.59 25.79 -6.32
CA LEU A 35 -18.16 26.02 -5.00
C LEU A 35 -17.45 27.16 -4.22
N SER A 36 -16.33 27.65 -4.74
CA SER A 36 -15.50 28.70 -4.13
C SER A 36 -16.04 30.09 -4.49
N PRO A 37 -15.78 31.14 -3.67
CA PRO A 37 -16.13 32.54 -3.98
C PRO A 37 -15.62 33.07 -5.33
N TRP A 38 -14.69 32.36 -5.97
CA TRP A 38 -14.10 32.67 -7.27
C TRP A 38 -14.94 32.18 -8.48
N SER A 39 -16.02 31.47 -8.23
CA SER A 39 -16.97 30.99 -9.24
C SER A 39 -17.83 32.12 -9.82
N PRO A 40 -18.34 32.01 -11.06
CA PRO A 40 -19.29 32.96 -11.65
C PRO A 40 -20.56 33.19 -10.81
N GLN A 41 -20.91 32.26 -9.91
CA GLN A 41 -21.94 32.40 -8.88
C GLN A 41 -21.28 32.18 -7.50
N PRO A 42 -21.01 33.25 -6.71
CA PRO A 42 -20.26 33.12 -5.47
C PRO A 42 -21.12 32.47 -4.37
N THR A 43 -20.74 31.27 -3.96
CA THR A 43 -21.27 30.59 -2.77
C THR A 43 -20.27 30.73 -1.62
N THR A 44 -20.70 31.24 -0.46
CA THR A 44 -19.85 31.34 0.74
C THR A 44 -19.77 30.02 1.53
N LEU A 45 -20.57 29.02 1.16
CA LEU A 45 -20.74 27.75 1.88
C LEU A 45 -19.43 27.06 2.25
N LEU A 46 -18.45 26.98 1.33
CA LEU A 46 -17.14 26.35 1.62
C LEU A 46 -16.32 27.14 2.64
N VAL A 47 -16.34 28.48 2.54
CA VAL A 47 -15.58 29.35 3.43
C VAL A 47 -16.21 29.37 4.82
N ASP A 48 -17.54 29.41 4.89
CA ASP A 48 -18.30 29.36 6.15
C ASP A 48 -18.10 28.00 6.82
N SER A 49 -18.18 26.91 6.04
CA SER A 49 -17.91 25.54 6.48
C SER A 49 -16.47 25.35 6.96
N PHE A 50 -15.48 25.97 6.31
CA PHE A 50 -14.09 25.89 6.74
C PHE A 50 -13.87 26.69 8.04
N ASN A 51 -14.41 27.91 8.11
CA ASN A 51 -14.26 28.80 9.25
C ASN A 51 -15.00 28.31 10.51
N ALA A 52 -16.00 27.43 10.35
CA ALA A 52 -16.71 26.76 11.43
C ALA A 52 -15.76 26.10 12.46
N ASN A 53 -14.75 25.38 11.98
CA ASN A 53 -13.69 24.81 12.82
C ASN A 53 -12.34 24.90 12.09
N ARG A 54 -11.75 26.09 12.10
CA ARG A 54 -10.49 26.39 11.39
C ARG A 54 -9.36 25.42 11.73
N ALA A 55 -9.23 25.04 12.99
CA ALA A 55 -8.15 24.18 13.47
C ALA A 55 -8.30 22.75 12.92
N LEU A 56 -9.48 22.15 13.11
CA LEU A 56 -9.75 20.77 12.70
C LEU A 56 -9.83 20.66 11.17
N ASN A 57 -10.55 21.57 10.50
CA ASN A 57 -10.63 21.59 9.04
C ASN A 57 -9.26 21.85 8.40
N GLY A 58 -8.44 22.72 8.99
CA GLY A 58 -7.06 22.94 8.57
C GLY A 58 -6.21 21.67 8.67
N LEU A 59 -6.37 20.91 9.76
CA LEU A 59 -5.71 19.62 9.93
C LEU A 59 -6.20 18.58 8.91
N ILE A 60 -7.51 18.51 8.65
CA ILE A 60 -8.08 17.63 7.59
C ILE A 60 -7.44 17.97 6.24
N LEU A 61 -7.39 19.25 5.85
CA LEU A 61 -6.79 19.65 4.58
C LEU A 61 -5.28 19.35 4.52
N ALA A 62 -4.55 19.50 5.64
CA ALA A 62 -3.14 19.15 5.70
C ALA A 62 -2.92 17.64 5.50
N VAL A 63 -3.70 16.79 6.19
CA VAL A 63 -3.64 15.34 6.03
C VAL A 63 -4.05 14.93 4.61
N LEU A 64 -5.09 15.56 4.05
CA LEU A 64 -5.51 15.34 2.66
C LEU A 64 -4.38 15.67 1.68
N ALA A 65 -3.73 16.83 1.83
CA ALA A 65 -2.61 17.22 0.98
C ALA A 65 -1.45 16.22 1.08
N ILE A 66 -1.11 15.78 2.29
CA ILE A 66 -0.10 14.75 2.52
C ILE A 66 -0.49 13.44 1.83
N GLY A 67 -1.75 13.01 1.96
CA GLY A 67 -2.29 11.81 1.32
C GLY A 67 -2.22 11.87 -0.21
N VAL A 68 -2.65 12.99 -0.80
CA VAL A 68 -2.57 13.22 -2.25
C VAL A 68 -1.13 13.12 -2.74
N ILE A 69 -0.20 13.82 -2.07
CA ILE A 69 1.23 13.76 -2.41
C ILE A 69 1.77 12.34 -2.26
N TYR A 70 1.43 11.66 -1.17
CA TYR A 70 1.88 10.30 -0.89
C TYR A 70 1.46 9.32 -2.00
N HIS A 71 0.17 9.29 -2.36
CA HIS A 71 -0.33 8.38 -3.40
C HIS A 71 0.21 8.72 -4.79
N LEU A 72 0.34 10.00 -5.13
CA LEU A 72 0.98 10.42 -6.39
C LEU A 72 2.45 9.96 -6.45
N ARG A 73 3.20 10.07 -5.35
CA ARG A 73 4.58 9.55 -5.27
C ARG A 73 4.61 8.03 -5.37
N GLN A 74 3.67 7.34 -4.71
CA GLN A 74 3.56 5.88 -4.72
C GLN A 74 3.24 5.33 -6.13
N ALA A 75 2.35 5.98 -6.89
CA ALA A 75 2.12 5.65 -8.29
C ALA A 75 3.32 6.01 -9.18
N GLY A 76 3.98 7.14 -8.88
CA GLY A 76 5.16 7.63 -9.59
C GLY A 76 6.39 6.71 -9.50
N ILE A 77 6.59 6.03 -8.36
CA ILE A 77 7.78 5.20 -8.12
C ILE A 77 7.88 3.97 -9.03
N VAL A 78 6.75 3.55 -9.62
CA VAL A 78 6.70 2.42 -10.55
C VAL A 78 7.37 2.77 -11.88
N SER A 79 7.28 4.03 -12.34
CA SER A 79 7.84 4.42 -13.65
C SER A 79 9.37 4.29 -13.70
N PRO A 80 10.15 4.81 -12.73
CA PRO A 80 11.58 4.54 -12.66
C PRO A 80 11.92 3.05 -12.53
N ALA A 81 11.07 2.25 -11.86
CA ALA A 81 11.32 0.83 -11.65
C ALA A 81 11.23 0.05 -12.97
N VAL A 82 10.18 0.32 -13.76
CA VAL A 82 10.03 -0.22 -15.12
C VAL A 82 11.22 0.17 -16.00
N ARG A 83 11.60 1.46 -16.02
CA ARG A 83 12.74 1.93 -16.81
C ARG A 83 14.06 1.25 -16.42
N TRP A 84 14.25 0.99 -15.12
CA TRP A 84 15.44 0.29 -14.64
C TRP A 84 15.48 -1.16 -15.15
N VAL A 85 14.35 -1.87 -15.08
CA VAL A 85 14.24 -3.26 -15.56
C VAL A 85 14.43 -3.34 -17.07
N GLU A 86 13.81 -2.42 -17.82
CA GLU A 86 13.99 -2.31 -19.28
C GLU A 86 15.46 -2.04 -19.64
N ALA A 87 16.11 -1.09 -18.96
CA ALA A 87 17.53 -0.78 -19.17
C ALA A 87 18.44 -1.96 -18.81
N PHE A 88 18.15 -2.68 -17.71
CA PHE A 88 18.87 -3.89 -17.32
C PHE A 88 18.75 -4.98 -18.40
N ARG A 89 17.56 -5.21 -18.94
CA ARG A 89 17.31 -6.20 -20.00
C ARG A 89 18.03 -5.87 -21.32
N GLU A 90 18.13 -4.59 -21.66
CA GLU A 90 18.78 -4.16 -22.91
C GLU A 90 20.31 -4.11 -22.81
N THR A 91 20.86 -4.17 -21.60
CA THR A 91 22.29 -4.03 -21.37
C THR A 91 23.00 -5.39 -21.48
N VAL A 92 24.10 -5.43 -22.25
CA VAL A 92 24.93 -6.63 -22.41
C VAL A 92 25.93 -6.80 -21.25
N ASP A 93 26.42 -5.71 -20.66
CA ASP A 93 27.31 -5.67 -19.48
C ASP A 93 26.81 -4.60 -18.46
N PRO A 94 26.01 -5.01 -17.45
CA PRO A 94 25.35 -4.11 -16.50
C PRO A 94 26.28 -3.25 -15.62
N ARG A 95 27.54 -3.66 -15.43
CA ARG A 95 28.51 -2.93 -14.58
C ARG A 95 29.29 -1.87 -15.34
N ARG A 96 29.50 -2.06 -16.64
CA ARG A 96 30.17 -1.06 -17.51
C ARG A 96 29.19 -0.03 -18.07
N ALA A 97 27.91 -0.39 -18.17
CA ALA A 97 26.86 0.55 -18.54
C ALA A 97 26.45 1.44 -17.36
N ARG A 98 26.15 2.72 -17.63
CA ARG A 98 25.52 3.61 -16.65
C ARG A 98 24.04 3.27 -16.54
N LEU A 99 23.71 2.26 -15.72
CA LEU A 99 22.32 1.97 -15.38
C LEU A 99 21.70 3.14 -14.61
N PRO A 100 20.39 3.42 -14.78
CA PRO A 100 19.66 4.35 -13.93
C PRO A 100 19.77 3.94 -12.45
N ARG A 101 19.65 4.90 -11.52
CA ARG A 101 19.66 4.59 -10.09
C ARG A 101 18.46 3.71 -9.75
N ALA A 102 18.69 2.54 -9.18
CA ALA A 102 17.63 1.62 -8.78
C ALA A 102 16.68 2.30 -7.78
N PRO A 103 15.38 2.43 -8.08
CA PRO A 103 14.42 3.02 -7.16
C PRO A 103 14.20 2.10 -5.95
N GLY A 104 13.79 2.70 -4.82
CA GLY A 104 13.67 2.00 -3.53
C GLY A 104 12.77 0.75 -3.56
N LEU A 105 11.74 0.73 -4.42
CA LEU A 105 10.85 -0.40 -4.58
C LEU A 105 11.57 -1.69 -5.02
N ILE A 106 12.60 -1.56 -5.85
CA ILE A 106 13.33 -2.69 -6.44
C ILE A 106 14.80 -2.73 -6.03
N SER A 107 15.22 -1.94 -5.04
CA SER A 107 16.64 -1.81 -4.70
C SER A 107 17.26 -3.12 -4.22
N ALA A 108 16.49 -3.97 -3.53
CA ALA A 108 16.93 -5.30 -3.10
C ALA A 108 17.08 -6.25 -4.29
N MET A 109 16.07 -6.31 -5.15
CA MET A 109 16.10 -7.08 -6.40
C MET A 109 17.26 -6.66 -7.31
N ALA A 110 17.46 -5.35 -7.49
CA ALA A 110 18.50 -4.82 -8.36
C ALA A 110 19.89 -5.33 -7.96
N LYS A 111 20.19 -5.38 -6.66
CA LYS A 111 21.45 -5.92 -6.16
C LYS A 111 21.59 -7.41 -6.46
N ILE A 112 20.54 -8.20 -6.22
CA ILE A 112 20.56 -9.66 -6.41
C ILE A 112 20.66 -9.99 -7.90
N LEU A 113 19.96 -9.28 -8.78
CA LEU A 113 20.05 -9.45 -10.22
C LEU A 113 21.45 -9.10 -10.76
N LEU A 114 22.04 -8.00 -10.27
CA LEU A 114 23.40 -7.60 -10.65
C LEU A 114 24.47 -8.60 -10.18
N ASP A 115 24.28 -9.20 -9.00
CA ASP A 115 25.17 -10.25 -8.46
C ASP A 115 24.95 -11.60 -9.16
N ALA A 116 23.70 -11.94 -9.49
CA ALA A 116 23.36 -13.14 -10.26
C ALA A 116 23.93 -13.07 -11.69
N ASP A 117 23.86 -11.91 -12.35
CA ASP A 117 24.47 -11.67 -13.68
C ASP A 117 25.99 -11.89 -13.66
N GLU A 118 26.69 -11.35 -12.66
CA GLU A 118 28.14 -11.52 -12.49
C GLU A 118 28.55 -13.00 -12.32
N ARG A 119 27.73 -13.79 -11.61
CA ARG A 119 27.96 -15.23 -11.40
C ARG A 119 27.51 -16.11 -12.58
N GLY A 120 27.41 -15.54 -13.78
CA GLY A 120 26.97 -16.24 -14.99
C GLY A 120 25.44 -16.31 -15.15
N GLY A 121 24.72 -15.36 -14.56
CA GLY A 121 23.28 -15.20 -14.66
C GLY A 121 22.42 -16.10 -13.76
N ARG A 122 22.98 -16.88 -12.86
CA ARG A 122 22.26 -17.98 -12.17
C ARG A 122 21.28 -17.48 -11.10
N LEU A 123 20.00 -17.35 -11.45
CA LEU A 123 18.89 -17.24 -10.50
C LEU A 123 18.30 -18.62 -10.25
N SER A 124 18.25 -19.07 -9.00
CA SER A 124 17.47 -20.25 -8.63
C SER A 124 15.99 -19.86 -8.46
N PRO A 125 15.05 -20.80 -8.63
CA PRO A 125 13.63 -20.56 -8.31
C PRO A 125 13.43 -20.02 -6.89
N GLU A 126 14.25 -20.45 -5.94
CA GLU A 126 14.24 -20.00 -4.55
C GLU A 126 14.66 -18.53 -4.41
N THR A 127 15.71 -18.09 -5.11
CA THR A 127 16.12 -16.68 -5.13
C THR A 127 15.07 -15.79 -5.79
N THR A 128 14.46 -16.24 -6.89
CA THR A 128 13.34 -15.55 -7.55
C THR A 128 12.15 -15.35 -6.61
N ARG A 129 11.75 -16.40 -5.89
CA ARG A 129 10.64 -16.34 -4.93
C ARG A 129 10.95 -15.40 -3.76
N SER A 130 12.18 -15.43 -3.24
CA SER A 130 12.62 -14.51 -2.17
C SER A 130 12.63 -13.04 -2.62
N ILE A 131 13.02 -12.77 -3.87
CA ILE A 131 12.94 -11.43 -4.47
C ILE A 131 11.49 -10.95 -4.55
N LEU A 132 10.60 -11.79 -5.09
CA LEU A 132 9.18 -11.47 -5.24
C LEU A 132 8.53 -11.23 -3.88
N ASP A 133 8.79 -12.08 -2.90
CA ASP A 133 8.30 -11.93 -1.52
C ASP A 133 8.75 -10.59 -0.91
N SER A 134 10.05 -10.25 -1.03
CA SER A 134 10.57 -8.97 -0.53
C SER A 134 9.94 -7.74 -1.20
N ILE A 135 9.68 -7.79 -2.51
CA ILE A 135 8.98 -6.71 -3.22
C ILE A 135 7.52 -6.64 -2.78
N GLY A 136 6.86 -7.79 -2.67
CA GLY A 136 5.48 -7.91 -2.20
C GLY A 136 5.29 -7.27 -0.83
N THR A 137 6.11 -7.65 0.16
CA THR A 137 6.08 -7.06 1.50
C THR A 137 6.23 -5.54 1.47
N ARG A 138 7.18 -4.99 0.71
CA ARG A 138 7.37 -3.54 0.60
C ARG A 138 6.19 -2.82 -0.05
N MET A 139 5.52 -3.45 -1.00
CA MET A 139 4.31 -2.92 -1.62
C MET A 139 3.13 -2.97 -0.66
N ASP A 140 2.99 -4.04 0.13
CA ASP A 140 1.98 -4.18 1.17
C ASP A 140 2.16 -3.10 2.25
N GLU A 141 3.38 -2.90 2.77
CA GLU A 141 3.71 -1.84 3.74
C GLU A 141 3.29 -0.45 3.21
N GLY A 142 3.61 -0.16 1.94
CA GLY A 142 3.23 1.10 1.31
C GLY A 142 1.70 1.28 1.19
N ARG A 143 0.97 0.20 0.88
CA ARG A 143 -0.50 0.17 0.79
C ARG A 143 -1.17 0.31 2.15
N GLU A 144 -0.61 -0.29 3.19
CA GLU A 144 -1.10 -0.15 4.56
C GLU A 144 -1.04 1.32 5.01
N MET A 145 0.07 2.00 4.75
CA MET A 145 0.19 3.43 5.05
C MET A 145 -0.80 4.30 4.28
N GLY A 146 -1.05 3.98 3.01
CA GLY A 146 -2.07 4.65 2.21
C GLY A 146 -3.47 4.54 2.84
N ARG A 147 -3.85 3.33 3.23
CA ARG A 147 -5.14 3.06 3.90
C ARG A 147 -5.24 3.73 5.25
N TYR A 148 -4.14 3.77 6.01
CA TYR A 148 -4.08 4.48 7.28
C TYR A 148 -4.40 5.97 7.11
N ILE A 149 -3.83 6.64 6.11
CA ILE A 149 -4.13 8.07 5.83
C ILE A 149 -5.62 8.27 5.53
N GLY A 150 -6.22 7.38 4.72
CA GLY A 150 -7.66 7.40 4.45
C GLY A 150 -8.51 7.24 5.71
N ASN A 151 -8.16 6.27 6.57
CA ASN A 151 -8.85 6.04 7.84
C ASN A 151 -8.70 7.22 8.81
N VAL A 152 -7.52 7.85 8.85
CA VAL A 152 -7.29 9.06 9.65
C VAL A 152 -8.19 10.20 9.17
N LEU A 153 -8.38 10.40 7.86
CA LEU A 153 -9.30 11.41 7.33
C LEU A 153 -10.74 11.17 7.77
N VAL A 154 -11.21 9.92 7.72
CA VAL A 154 -12.54 9.55 8.22
C VAL A 154 -12.64 9.83 9.71
N PHE A 155 -11.67 9.36 10.50
CA PHE A 155 -11.64 9.56 11.95
C PHE A 155 -11.66 11.04 12.31
N LEU A 156 -10.89 11.86 11.59
CA LEU A 156 -10.81 13.29 11.82
C LEU A 156 -12.13 13.99 11.46
N GLY A 157 -12.83 13.53 10.42
CA GLY A 157 -14.19 13.97 10.10
C GLY A 157 -15.20 13.63 11.20
N LEU A 158 -15.13 12.41 11.74
CA LEU A 158 -15.95 11.98 12.88
C LEU A 158 -15.63 12.76 14.17
N LEU A 159 -14.36 13.10 14.39
CA LEU A 159 -13.96 13.95 15.52
C LEU A 159 -14.64 15.33 15.42
N GLY A 160 -14.82 15.84 14.21
CA GLY A 160 -15.55 17.10 13.97
C GLY A 160 -17.01 17.04 14.41
N THR A 161 -17.71 15.93 14.20
CA THR A 161 -19.09 15.78 14.66
C THR A 161 -19.16 15.72 16.18
N PHE A 162 -18.23 14.99 16.83
CA PHE A 162 -18.12 14.95 18.27
C PHE A 162 -17.88 16.35 18.87
N TRP A 163 -17.00 17.13 18.25
CA TRP A 163 -16.69 18.48 18.71
C TRP A 163 -17.90 19.42 18.62
N GLY A 164 -18.67 19.36 17.54
CA GLY A 164 -19.88 20.17 17.44
C GLY A 164 -21.00 19.71 18.37
N LEU A 165 -21.13 18.40 18.64
CA LEU A 165 -22.05 17.90 19.67
C LEU A 165 -21.69 18.42 21.07
N LEU A 166 -20.41 18.48 21.43
CA LEU A 166 -19.97 19.11 22.69
C LEU A 166 -20.37 20.58 22.75
N HIS A 167 -20.25 21.31 21.65
CA HIS A 167 -20.69 22.71 21.58
C HIS A 167 -22.20 22.84 21.79
N THR A 168 -22.99 21.98 21.15
CA THR A 168 -24.45 21.90 21.33
C THR A 168 -24.82 21.59 22.80
N VAL A 169 -24.14 20.65 23.45
CA VAL A 169 -24.39 20.29 24.86
C VAL A 169 -24.08 21.46 25.79
N ASN A 170 -22.95 22.15 25.58
CA ASN A 170 -22.60 23.33 26.39
C ASN A 170 -23.63 24.45 26.22
N ALA A 171 -24.07 24.73 24.99
CA ALA A 171 -25.10 25.73 24.73
C ALA A 171 -26.44 25.39 25.41
N VAL A 172 -26.83 24.11 25.45
CA VAL A 172 -28.02 23.67 26.19
C VAL A 172 -27.83 23.82 27.71
N ALA A 173 -26.64 23.52 28.24
CA ALA A 173 -26.35 23.74 29.65
C ALA A 173 -26.43 25.23 30.04
N ASP A 174 -25.88 26.12 29.20
CA ASP A 174 -25.94 27.57 29.38
C ASP A 174 -27.39 28.08 29.35
N THR A 175 -28.21 27.53 28.44
CA THR A 175 -29.65 27.82 28.34
C THR A 175 -30.39 27.48 29.63
N ILE A 176 -30.16 26.28 30.18
CA ILE A 176 -30.81 25.82 31.42
C ILE A 176 -30.41 26.73 32.59
N ASN A 177 -29.14 27.14 32.67
CA ASN A 177 -28.68 28.06 33.70
C ASN A 177 -29.30 29.46 33.55
N GLY A 178 -29.44 29.96 32.32
CA GLY A 178 -29.99 31.30 32.04
C GLY A 178 -31.47 31.45 32.40
N LEU A 179 -32.28 30.42 32.17
CA LEU A 179 -33.73 30.42 32.46
C LEU A 179 -34.06 30.54 33.96
N THR A 180 -33.10 30.35 34.86
CA THR A 180 -33.30 30.52 36.30
C THR A 180 -33.29 31.99 36.77
N THR A 181 -32.98 32.95 35.87
CA THR A 181 -32.61 34.33 36.24
C THR A 181 -33.61 35.42 35.80
N THR A 182 -34.63 35.13 34.99
CA THR A 182 -35.53 36.14 34.42
C THR A 182 -36.97 36.07 34.94
N GLY A 183 -37.49 37.20 35.44
CA GLY A 183 -38.84 37.34 36.01
C GLY A 183 -39.93 37.85 35.05
N GLU A 184 -39.61 38.16 33.78
CA GLU A 184 -40.56 38.71 32.79
C GLU A 184 -40.75 37.76 31.59
N ALA A 185 -42.01 37.51 31.21
CA ALA A 185 -42.40 36.44 30.27
C ALA A 185 -42.08 36.74 28.78
N GLU A 186 -42.02 38.01 28.37
CA GLU A 186 -41.67 38.39 26.99
C GLU A 186 -40.17 38.22 26.70
N ASP A 187 -39.31 38.50 27.68
CA ASP A 187 -37.86 38.31 27.56
C ASP A 187 -37.49 36.81 27.56
N ALA A 188 -38.25 35.99 28.28
CA ALA A 188 -38.05 34.55 28.35
C ALA A 188 -38.19 33.83 26.99
N VAL A 189 -39.09 34.30 26.11
CA VAL A 189 -39.30 33.69 24.79
C VAL A 189 -38.18 34.10 23.81
N ALA A 190 -37.78 35.36 23.81
CA ALA A 190 -36.64 35.83 23.01
C ALA A 190 -35.34 35.12 23.42
N GLN A 191 -35.15 34.95 24.73
CA GLN A 191 -34.01 34.23 25.30
C GLN A 191 -34.06 32.74 24.96
N LEU A 192 -35.23 32.10 25.01
CA LEU A 192 -35.40 30.71 24.57
C LEU A 192 -35.07 30.53 23.07
N ILE A 193 -35.47 31.46 22.20
CA ILE A 193 -35.14 31.42 20.77
C ILE A 193 -33.62 31.57 20.57
N ALA A 194 -32.98 32.54 21.22
CA ALA A 194 -31.53 32.73 21.15
C ALA A 194 -30.77 31.47 21.63
N ASN A 195 -31.23 30.91 22.75
CA ASN A 195 -30.70 29.72 23.38
C ASN A 195 -30.87 28.43 22.56
N LEU A 196 -31.92 28.32 21.74
CA LEU A 196 -32.12 27.20 20.82
C LEU A 196 -31.38 27.38 19.48
N SER A 197 -31.06 28.61 19.09
CA SER A 197 -30.35 28.90 17.84
C SER A 197 -28.87 28.47 17.87
N ALA A 198 -28.20 28.61 19.01
CA ALA A 198 -26.79 28.25 19.17
C ALA A 198 -26.55 26.73 19.04
N PRO A 199 -27.33 25.84 19.68
CA PRO A 199 -27.30 24.38 19.46
C PRO A 199 -27.48 23.99 17.99
N LEU A 200 -28.39 24.67 17.27
CA LEU A 200 -28.70 24.40 15.87
C LEU A 200 -27.53 24.79 14.95
N SER A 201 -26.89 25.94 15.21
CA SER A 201 -25.69 26.38 14.50
C SER A 201 -24.49 25.46 14.76
N GLY A 202 -24.33 25.00 16.01
CA GLY A 202 -23.29 24.04 16.40
C GLY A 202 -23.36 22.73 15.60
N MET A 203 -24.56 22.25 15.29
CA MET A 203 -24.75 21.05 14.48
C MET A 203 -24.26 21.23 13.03
N GLY A 204 -24.53 22.39 12.40
CA GLY A 204 -24.06 22.70 11.05
C GLY A 204 -22.53 22.76 10.96
N THR A 205 -21.87 23.32 11.99
CA THR A 205 -20.41 23.34 12.08
C THR A 205 -19.81 21.93 12.22
N ALA A 206 -20.41 21.06 13.04
CA ALA A 206 -20.01 19.67 13.23
C ALA A 206 -20.08 18.85 11.93
N PHE A 207 -21.18 19.04 11.19
CA PHE A 207 -21.43 18.30 9.95
C PHE A 207 -20.45 18.69 8.84
N SER A 208 -20.09 19.96 8.74
CA SER A 208 -19.14 20.45 7.72
C SER A 208 -17.76 19.78 7.83
N SER A 209 -17.25 19.60 9.05
CA SER A 209 -15.97 18.92 9.31
C SER A 209 -16.01 17.46 8.87
N SER A 210 -17.15 16.80 9.09
CA SER A 210 -17.38 15.42 8.64
C SER A 210 -17.37 15.31 7.12
N LEU A 211 -18.00 16.26 6.42
CA LEU A 211 -17.98 16.31 4.96
C LEU A 211 -16.56 16.49 4.40
N PHE A 212 -15.73 17.33 5.03
CA PHE A 212 -14.32 17.46 4.63
C PHE A 212 -13.54 16.17 4.86
N GLY A 213 -13.73 15.50 6.00
CA GLY A 213 -13.06 14.24 6.32
C GLY A 213 -13.46 13.09 5.38
N LEU A 214 -14.76 12.91 5.16
CA LEU A 214 -15.30 11.86 4.28
C LEU A 214 -15.03 12.16 2.80
N GLY A 215 -15.17 13.41 2.36
CA GLY A 215 -14.81 13.82 1.01
C GLY A 215 -13.32 13.64 0.75
N GLY A 216 -12.48 14.03 1.71
CA GLY A 216 -11.03 13.81 1.67
C GLY A 216 -10.66 12.33 1.61
N SER A 217 -11.29 11.48 2.42
CA SER A 217 -11.02 10.04 2.41
C SER A 217 -11.46 9.38 1.11
N LEU A 218 -12.52 9.87 0.45
CA LEU A 218 -12.94 9.39 -0.87
C LEU A 218 -11.92 9.75 -1.95
N ILE A 219 -11.40 10.99 -1.93
CA ILE A 219 -10.34 11.42 -2.84
C ILE A 219 -9.11 10.52 -2.67
N VAL A 220 -8.63 10.38 -1.43
CA VAL A 220 -7.47 9.53 -1.09
C VAL A 220 -7.74 8.07 -1.46
N GLY A 221 -8.94 7.54 -1.21
CA GLY A 221 -9.30 6.16 -1.55
C GLY A 221 -9.27 5.88 -3.05
N PHE A 222 -9.70 6.84 -3.89
CA PHE A 222 -9.55 6.70 -5.34
C PHE A 222 -8.07 6.70 -5.78
N LEU A 223 -7.26 7.59 -5.20
CA LEU A 223 -5.83 7.65 -5.49
C LEU A 223 -5.10 6.38 -5.06
N ASP A 224 -5.46 5.82 -3.91
CA ASP A 224 -4.94 4.54 -3.41
C ASP A 224 -5.26 3.39 -4.38
N LEU A 225 -6.49 3.32 -4.88
CA LEU A 225 -6.88 2.32 -5.86
C LEU A 225 -6.00 2.39 -7.12
N GLN A 226 -5.80 3.60 -7.66
CA GLN A 226 -4.97 3.80 -8.84
C GLN A 226 -3.50 3.42 -8.60
N ALA A 227 -2.95 3.79 -7.44
CA ALA A 227 -1.58 3.45 -7.06
C ALA A 227 -1.41 1.93 -6.86
N SER A 228 -2.36 1.29 -6.17
CA SER A 228 -2.39 -0.15 -5.92
C SER A 228 -2.48 -0.96 -7.21
N GLN A 229 -3.32 -0.53 -8.17
CA GLN A 229 -3.41 -1.16 -9.49
C GLN A 229 -2.10 -1.04 -10.28
N ALA A 230 -1.46 0.14 -10.28
CA ALA A 230 -0.18 0.34 -10.96
C ALA A 230 0.93 -0.55 -10.38
N GLN A 231 0.96 -0.66 -9.05
CA GLN A 231 1.89 -1.50 -8.31
C GLN A 231 1.63 -2.99 -8.57
N GLY A 232 0.39 -3.46 -8.43
CA GLY A 232 0.02 -4.86 -8.66
C GLY A 232 0.34 -5.32 -10.08
N ARG A 233 0.05 -4.47 -11.08
CA ARG A 233 0.42 -4.76 -12.47
C ARG A 233 1.92 -4.90 -12.67
N PHE A 234 2.71 -4.00 -12.07
CA PHE A 234 4.16 -4.10 -12.11
C PHE A 234 4.69 -5.38 -11.45
N TYR A 235 4.09 -5.79 -10.34
CA TYR A 235 4.46 -7.05 -9.67
C TYR A 235 4.18 -8.26 -10.56
N THR A 236 2.99 -8.35 -11.17
CA THR A 236 2.66 -9.42 -12.12
C THR A 236 3.62 -9.42 -13.32
N ASP A 237 3.90 -8.25 -13.91
CA ASP A 237 4.86 -8.16 -15.02
C ASP A 237 6.28 -8.62 -14.61
N LEU A 238 6.70 -8.35 -13.36
CA LEU A 238 7.96 -8.83 -12.81
C LEU A 238 7.97 -10.34 -12.58
N GLU A 239 6.88 -10.89 -12.04
CA GLU A 239 6.70 -12.32 -11.80
C GLU A 239 6.80 -13.10 -13.11
N ASP A 240 6.04 -12.68 -14.14
CA ASP A 240 6.07 -13.29 -15.48
C ASP A 240 7.49 -13.24 -16.09
N TRP A 241 8.18 -12.11 -15.93
CA TRP A 241 9.54 -11.96 -16.44
C TRP A 241 10.56 -12.86 -15.72
N LEU A 242 10.50 -12.92 -14.39
CA LEU A 242 11.38 -13.77 -13.59
C LEU A 242 11.11 -15.27 -13.81
N ALA A 243 9.84 -15.65 -13.98
CA ALA A 243 9.44 -17.00 -14.36
C ALA A 243 10.04 -17.39 -15.72
N GLY A 244 9.94 -16.51 -16.73
CA GLY A 244 10.53 -16.74 -18.06
C GLY A 244 12.04 -16.93 -18.05
N MET A 245 12.77 -16.18 -17.20
CA MET A 245 14.23 -16.37 -17.03
C MET A 245 14.60 -17.70 -16.36
N THR A 246 13.70 -18.23 -15.52
CA THR A 246 13.91 -19.50 -14.81
C THR A 246 13.59 -20.69 -15.73
N GLU A 247 12.49 -20.63 -16.49
CA GLU A 247 12.04 -21.68 -17.42
C GLU A 247 12.98 -21.82 -18.63
N THR A 248 13.35 -20.71 -19.28
CA THR A 248 14.27 -20.72 -20.43
C THR A 248 15.61 -21.37 -20.07
N ARG A 249 16.06 -21.22 -18.82
CA ARG A 249 17.28 -21.87 -18.34
C ARG A 249 17.12 -23.31 -17.90
N ALA A 250 15.93 -23.71 -17.44
CA ALA A 250 15.64 -25.14 -17.24
C ALA A 250 15.74 -25.88 -18.59
N ILE A 251 15.21 -25.29 -19.67
CA ILE A 251 15.31 -25.82 -21.03
C ILE A 251 16.75 -25.76 -21.55
N ALA A 252 17.51 -24.68 -21.30
CA ALA A 252 18.92 -24.62 -21.69
C ALA A 252 19.79 -25.64 -20.92
N ARG A 253 19.41 -26.02 -19.69
CA ARG A 253 20.07 -27.10 -18.94
C ARG A 253 19.74 -28.47 -19.53
N SER A 254 18.52 -28.69 -20.04
CA SER A 254 18.18 -29.93 -20.76
C SER A 254 18.83 -30.01 -22.14
N ASP A 255 18.92 -28.90 -22.88
CA ASP A 255 19.62 -28.85 -24.17
C ASP A 255 21.14 -28.94 -24.04
N GLY A 256 21.73 -28.36 -22.98
CA GLY A 256 23.15 -28.52 -22.65
C GLY A 256 23.52 -29.93 -22.19
N ALA A 257 22.55 -30.70 -21.71
CA ALA A 257 22.70 -32.14 -21.47
C ALA A 257 22.51 -32.98 -22.75
N ASN A 258 21.95 -32.41 -23.83
CA ASN A 258 21.70 -33.10 -25.12
C ASN A 258 22.70 -32.76 -26.23
N LEU A 259 23.77 -31.99 -25.96
CA LEU A 259 24.84 -31.76 -26.96
C LEU A 259 25.88 -32.90 -27.01
N ALA A 260 25.64 -33.99 -26.31
CA ALA A 260 26.28 -35.28 -26.52
C ALA A 260 25.22 -36.36 -26.75
N ALA A 261 24.37 -36.19 -27.76
CA ALA A 261 23.38 -37.20 -28.14
C ALA A 261 23.38 -37.40 -29.66
N ASP A 262 24.36 -38.15 -30.14
CA ASP A 262 24.13 -39.05 -31.26
C ASP A 262 23.48 -40.31 -30.65
N GLY A 263 22.19 -40.52 -30.92
CA GLY A 263 21.41 -41.70 -30.50
C GLY A 263 20.61 -41.55 -29.19
N TYR A 264 19.32 -41.22 -29.29
CA TYR A 264 18.37 -41.32 -28.18
C TYR A 264 18.04 -42.79 -27.88
N ASP A 265 18.41 -43.27 -26.69
CA ASP A 265 17.90 -44.52 -26.11
C ASP A 265 16.97 -44.19 -24.92
N GLY A 266 15.85 -44.91 -24.79
CA GLY A 266 14.82 -44.66 -23.78
C GLY A 266 15.28 -44.80 -22.32
N ALA A 267 16.49 -45.32 -22.12
CA ALA A 267 17.15 -45.46 -20.83
C ALA A 267 17.55 -44.12 -20.18
N ASP A 268 17.89 -43.09 -20.97
CA ASP A 268 18.33 -41.79 -20.42
C ASP A 268 17.17 -40.98 -19.83
N LEU A 269 15.98 -41.10 -20.41
CA LEU A 269 14.76 -40.53 -19.85
C LEU A 269 14.40 -41.18 -18.51
N ALA A 270 14.54 -42.51 -18.41
CA ALA A 270 14.34 -43.23 -17.16
C ALA A 270 15.36 -42.82 -16.09
N HIS A 271 16.62 -42.59 -16.47
CA HIS A 271 17.66 -42.11 -15.57
C HIS A 271 17.43 -40.66 -15.10
N ALA A 272 16.95 -39.78 -15.99
CA ALA A 272 16.57 -38.42 -15.65
C ALA A 272 15.41 -38.39 -14.65
N PHE A 273 14.37 -39.21 -14.86
CA PHE A 273 13.27 -39.36 -13.91
C PHE A 273 13.72 -39.94 -12.57
N ALA A 274 14.57 -40.97 -12.56
CA ALA A 274 15.12 -41.53 -11.33
C ALA A 274 15.98 -40.51 -10.56
N SER A 275 16.75 -39.67 -11.26
CA SER A 275 17.55 -38.61 -10.62
C SER A 275 16.67 -37.49 -10.03
N LEU A 276 15.55 -37.17 -10.69
CA LEU A 276 14.57 -36.20 -10.21
C LEU A 276 13.84 -36.72 -8.97
N GLU A 277 13.44 -38.00 -8.99
CA GLU A 277 12.80 -38.66 -7.86
C GLU A 277 13.73 -38.76 -6.65
N ALA A 278 15.01 -39.10 -6.86
CA ALA A 278 16.03 -39.10 -5.82
C ALA A 278 16.29 -37.70 -5.25
N ALA A 279 16.33 -36.67 -6.09
CA ALA A 279 16.49 -35.29 -5.65
C ALA A 279 15.26 -34.78 -4.87
N LEU A 280 14.05 -35.18 -5.28
CA LEU A 280 12.82 -34.83 -4.59
C LEU A 280 12.71 -35.52 -3.23
N ALA A 281 13.10 -36.80 -3.15
CA ALA A 281 13.18 -37.57 -1.91
C ALA A 281 14.21 -36.98 -0.92
N ALA A 282 15.37 -36.55 -1.41
CA ALA A 282 16.38 -35.90 -0.57
C ALA A 282 15.90 -34.54 -0.03
N ASN A 283 15.18 -33.77 -0.85
CA ASN A 283 14.59 -32.50 -0.42
C ASN A 283 13.46 -32.69 0.60
N THR A 284 12.57 -33.68 0.41
CA THR A 284 11.52 -33.98 1.39
C THR A 284 12.11 -34.52 2.69
N GLU A 285 13.14 -35.36 2.65
CA GLU A 285 13.82 -35.81 3.86
C GLU A 285 14.48 -34.64 4.62
N THR A 286 15.11 -33.70 3.91
CA THR A 286 15.71 -32.50 4.50
C THR A 286 14.64 -31.60 5.12
N ALA A 287 13.50 -31.41 4.44
CA ALA A 287 12.38 -30.63 4.94
C ALA A 287 11.74 -31.30 6.18
N ILE A 288 11.57 -32.62 6.18
CA ILE A 288 11.03 -33.38 7.32
C ILE A 288 12.00 -33.29 8.51
N LYS A 289 13.31 -33.43 8.29
CA LYS A 289 14.32 -33.26 9.35
C LYS A 289 14.29 -31.85 9.93
N ALA A 290 14.27 -30.83 9.09
CA ALA A 290 14.18 -29.43 9.54
C ALA A 290 12.90 -29.16 10.34
N GLN A 291 11.75 -29.64 9.86
CA GLN A 291 10.46 -29.49 10.54
C GLN A 291 10.42 -30.27 11.86
N SER A 292 11.00 -31.48 11.91
CA SER A 292 11.10 -32.26 13.15
C SER A 292 12.00 -31.61 14.20
N GLY A 293 13.09 -30.95 13.76
CA GLY A 293 13.98 -30.19 14.61
C GLY A 293 13.29 -28.97 15.21
N GLN A 294 12.56 -28.20 14.39
CA GLN A 294 11.76 -27.06 14.85
C GLN A 294 10.65 -27.49 15.83
N MET A 295 10.01 -28.64 15.59
CA MET A 295 8.98 -29.18 16.49
C MET A 295 9.58 -29.65 17.83
N ALA A 296 10.79 -30.19 17.83
CA ALA A 296 11.50 -30.56 19.05
C ALA A 296 11.90 -29.33 19.89
N GLU A 297 12.42 -28.31 19.23
CA GLU A 297 12.77 -27.03 19.84
C GLU A 297 11.55 -26.35 20.47
N LEU A 298 10.44 -26.28 19.73
CA LEU A 298 9.16 -25.75 20.24
C LEU A 298 8.65 -26.52 21.45
N LYS A 299 8.78 -27.86 21.46
CA LYS A 299 8.35 -28.70 22.58
C LYS A 299 9.20 -28.46 23.83
N ASP A 300 10.50 -28.22 23.66
CA ASP A 300 11.40 -27.90 24.77
C ASP A 300 11.15 -26.50 25.31
N GLU A 301 10.80 -25.54 24.44
CA GLU A 301 10.41 -24.19 24.83
C GLU A 301 9.08 -24.19 25.60
N ILE A 302 8.06 -24.93 25.13
CA ILE A 302 6.79 -25.13 25.85
C ILE A 302 7.03 -25.77 27.22
N ARG A 303 7.93 -26.76 27.33
CA ARG A 303 8.31 -27.37 28.62
C ARG A 303 9.04 -26.40 29.53
N ALA A 304 9.91 -25.54 28.99
CA ALA A 304 10.58 -24.49 29.76
C ALA A 304 9.57 -23.45 30.29
N LEU A 305 8.61 -23.05 29.45
CA LEU A 305 7.53 -22.15 29.82
C LEU A 305 6.66 -22.75 30.93
N ASN A 306 6.23 -24.01 30.78
CA ASN A 306 5.41 -24.70 31.78
C ASN A 306 6.14 -24.84 33.13
N ARG A 307 7.44 -25.15 33.12
CA ARG A 307 8.26 -25.18 34.36
C ARG A 307 8.36 -23.80 35.03
N THR A 308 8.39 -22.74 34.25
CA THR A 308 8.43 -21.35 34.76
C THR A 308 7.10 -20.96 35.37
N ILE A 309 5.98 -21.31 34.73
CA ILE A 309 4.62 -21.07 35.23
C ILE A 309 4.38 -21.82 36.54
N ILE A 310 4.76 -23.10 36.63
CA ILE A 310 4.62 -23.90 37.87
C ILE A 310 5.45 -23.30 39.02
N ARG A 311 6.66 -22.80 38.74
CA ARG A 311 7.49 -22.12 39.75
C ARG A 311 6.93 -20.76 40.19
N ALA A 312 6.22 -20.07 39.31
CA ALA A 312 5.57 -18.80 39.62
C ALA A 312 4.26 -18.99 40.41
N GLY A 313 3.49 -20.04 40.11
CA GLY A 313 2.21 -20.36 40.79
C GLY A 313 2.35 -21.10 42.12
N GLY A 314 3.54 -21.61 42.47
CA GLY A 314 3.80 -22.28 43.76
C GLY A 314 4.32 -21.36 44.88
N LYS A 315 4.19 -20.03 44.72
CA LYS A 315 4.64 -19.00 45.67
C LYS A 315 3.50 -18.24 46.37
N GLU A 316 2.28 -18.75 46.29
CA GLU A 316 1.14 -18.29 47.10
C GLU A 316 0.81 -19.31 48.20
#